data_AF-A0A1M6NNL4-F1
#
_entry.id   AF-A0A1M6NNL4-F1
#
_cell.length_a   1.000
_cell.length_b   1.000
_cell.length_c   1.000
_cell.angle_alpha   90.00
_cell.angle_beta   90.00
_cell.angle_gamma   90.00
#
_symmetry.space_group_name_H-M   'P 1'
#
loop_
_entity.id
_entity.type
_entity.pdbx_description
1 polymer ?
#
loop_
_entity_poly.entity_id
_entity_poly.type
_entity_poly.pdbx_seq_one_letter_code
_entity_poly.pdbx_strand_id
1 'polypeptide(L)'
;MRDKKTEDELLKSLPDGHRLTHKEFFVYTTEKTSYEIELYSEINGPYYAVGIPQDGPMVIYGSSRTDSAYNAIQMVLDKIQREEHHFLPDPPFSKDDANE
;
A
#
# COMPACT_ATOMS: atom_id res chain seq x y z
N MET A 1 13.26 5.25 20.55
CA MET A 1 14.23 4.18 20.24
C MET A 1 13.40 2.98 19.82
N ARG A 2 13.34 2.64 18.51
CA ARG A 2 12.62 1.44 18.05
C ARG A 2 13.50 0.23 18.34
N ASP A 3 12.97 -0.75 19.07
CA ASP A 3 13.69 -1.91 19.57
C ASP A 3 14.21 -2.80 18.43
N LYS A 4 15.54 -2.79 18.24
CA LYS A 4 16.27 -3.67 17.30
C LYS A 4 16.06 -5.17 17.55
N LYS A 5 15.42 -5.55 18.65
CA LYS A 5 15.27 -6.94 19.09
C LYS A 5 14.19 -7.69 18.31
N THR A 6 13.17 -6.99 17.83
CA THR A 6 12.01 -7.60 17.14
C THR A 6 12.31 -7.95 15.68
N GLU A 7 13.23 -7.21 15.04
CA GLU A 7 13.61 -7.43 13.64
C GLU A 7 14.41 -8.73 13.46
N ASP A 8 15.30 -9.05 14.41
CA ASP A 8 16.17 -10.23 14.36
C ASP A 8 15.40 -11.56 14.54
N GLU A 9 14.27 -11.56 15.27
CA GLU A 9 13.42 -12.74 15.42
C GLU A 9 12.54 -13.00 14.20
N LEU A 10 12.06 -11.94 13.53
CA LEU A 10 11.30 -12.05 12.28
C LEU A 10 12.18 -12.53 11.12
N LEU A 11 13.49 -12.23 11.15
CA LEU A 11 14.45 -12.72 10.17
C LEU A 11 14.78 -14.22 10.33
N LYS A 12 14.59 -14.79 11.53
CA LYS A 12 14.88 -16.22 11.83
C LYS A 12 13.77 -17.20 11.44
N SER A 13 12.56 -16.70 11.19
CA SER A 13 11.41 -17.52 10.77
C SER A 13 11.25 -17.60 9.25
N LEU A 14 12.11 -16.91 8.50
CA LEU A 14 12.13 -16.97 7.04
C LEU A 14 12.88 -18.23 6.58
N PRO A 15 12.30 -19.05 5.68
CA PRO A 15 12.98 -20.22 5.14
C PRO A 15 14.31 -19.83 4.50
N ASP A 16 15.34 -20.66 4.71
CA ASP A 16 16.71 -20.43 4.22
C ASP A 16 16.71 -20.04 2.73
N GLY A 17 17.18 -18.82 2.45
CA GLY A 17 17.21 -18.22 1.11
C GLY A 17 16.32 -16.98 0.92
N HIS A 18 15.37 -16.73 1.81
CA HIS A 18 14.50 -15.55 1.77
C HIS A 18 15.01 -14.47 2.72
N ARG A 19 16.00 -13.67 2.31
CA ARG A 19 16.36 -12.43 3.01
C ARG A 19 15.57 -11.28 2.39
N LEU A 20 14.69 -10.64 3.15
CA LEU A 20 14.16 -9.31 2.81
C LEU A 20 15.34 -8.35 2.75
N THR A 21 15.66 -7.79 1.59
CA THR A 21 16.97 -7.13 1.41
C THR A 21 16.98 -5.68 1.00
N HIS A 22 15.83 -5.07 0.79
CA HIS A 22 15.76 -3.62 0.85
C HIS A 22 14.36 -3.22 1.23
N LYS A 23 14.23 -2.43 2.29
CA LYS A 23 12.98 -1.81 2.70
C LYS A 23 13.11 -0.31 2.50
N GLU A 24 12.44 0.22 1.49
CA GLU A 24 12.33 1.66 1.27
C GLU A 24 10.99 2.15 1.76
N PHE A 25 10.98 3.32 2.39
CA PHE A 25 9.79 3.94 2.94
C PHE A 25 9.49 5.24 2.21
N PHE A 26 8.24 5.39 1.81
CA PHE A 26 7.71 6.60 1.20
C PHE A 26 6.46 7.02 1.95
N VAL A 27 6.19 8.32 2.00
CA VAL A 27 4.91 8.84 2.49
C VAL A 27 4.11 9.29 1.28
N TYR A 28 2.92 8.73 1.14
CA TYR A 28 1.95 9.15 0.13
C TYR A 28 0.79 9.86 0.81
N THR A 29 0.65 11.16 0.57
CA THR A 29 -0.40 11.98 1.16
C THR A 29 -1.54 12.20 0.17
N THR A 30 -2.75 11.90 0.61
CA THR A 30 -4.01 12.21 -0.08
C THR A 30 -4.73 13.36 0.64
N GLU A 31 -5.88 13.80 0.13
CA GLU A 31 -6.70 14.80 0.81
C GLU A 31 -7.31 14.30 2.12
N LYS A 32 -7.53 12.98 2.24
CA LYS A 32 -8.21 12.36 3.39
C LYS A 32 -7.23 11.88 4.45
N THR A 33 -6.14 11.23 4.05
CA THR A 33 -5.15 10.64 4.97
C THR A 33 -3.77 10.52 4.34
N SER A 34 -2.76 10.25 5.16
CA SER A 34 -1.42 9.88 4.69
C SER A 34 -1.22 8.38 4.81
N TYR A 35 -0.51 7.81 3.84
CA TYR A 35 -0.17 6.40 3.76
C TYR A 35 1.35 6.23 3.86
N GLU A 36 1.81 5.35 4.75
CA GLU A 36 3.17 4.85 4.74
C GLU A 36 3.27 3.74 3.69
N ILE A 37 4.07 3.97 2.66
CA ILE A 37 4.34 3.01 1.60
C ILE A 37 5.67 2.33 1.88
N GLU A 38 5.62 1.02 2.06
CA GLU A 38 6.78 0.17 2.29
C GLU A 38 7.05 -0.64 1.02
N LEU A 39 8.17 -0.36 0.35
CA LEU A 39 8.66 -1.15 -0.77
C LEU A 39 9.65 -2.19 -0.26
N TYR A 40 9.44 -3.43 -0.67
CA TYR A 40 10.29 -4.56 -0.34
C TYR A 40 10.91 -5.14 -1.60
N SER A 41 12.18 -5.55 -1.50
CA SER A 41 12.87 -6.33 -2.52
C SER A 41 13.54 -7.56 -1.94
N GLU A 42 13.62 -8.61 -2.75
CA GLU A 42 14.41 -9.80 -2.49
C GLU A 42 15.76 -9.67 -3.22
N ILE A 43 16.87 -10.14 -2.62
CA ILE A 43 18.28 -10.02 -3.11
C ILE A 43 18.45 -10.35 -4.60
N ASN A 44 17.61 -11.24 -5.14
CA ASN A 44 17.57 -11.65 -6.54
C ASN A 44 16.14 -11.90 -7.03
N GLY A 45 15.15 -11.25 -6.42
CA GLY A 45 13.74 -11.61 -6.59
C GLY A 45 12.83 -10.40 -6.77
N PRO A 46 11.51 -10.65 -6.85
CA PRO A 46 10.55 -9.62 -7.20
C PRO A 46 10.41 -8.56 -6.10
N TYR A 47 10.01 -7.38 -6.52
CA TYR A 47 9.56 -6.28 -5.68
C TYR A 47 8.09 -6.50 -5.28
N TYR A 48 7.75 -6.05 -4.08
CA TYR A 48 6.38 -5.87 -3.66
C TYR A 48 6.26 -4.65 -2.76
N ALA A 49 5.12 -3.96 -2.81
CA ALA A 49 4.87 -2.77 -2.01
C ALA A 49 3.63 -2.94 -1.16
N VAL A 50 3.60 -2.24 -0.03
CA VAL A 50 2.49 -2.22 0.92
C VAL A 50 2.19 -0.77 1.31
N GLY A 51 0.93 -0.35 1.24
CA GLY A 51 0.47 0.95 1.70
C GLY A 51 -0.36 0.80 2.97
N ILE A 52 0.01 1.54 4.02
CA ILE A 52 -0.59 1.49 5.35
C ILE A 52 -1.10 2.90 5.71
N PRO A 53 -2.40 3.11 5.96
CA PRO A 53 -2.89 4.42 6.40
C PRO A 53 -2.33 4.77 7.78
N GLN A 54 -1.92 6.03 7.94
CA GLN A 54 -1.42 6.56 9.22
C GLN A 54 -2.55 6.89 10.19
N ASP A 55 -3.75 7.17 9.67
CA ASP A 55 -4.94 7.48 10.44
C ASP A 55 -6.16 6.79 9.82
N GLY A 56 -7.08 6.32 10.67
CA GLY A 56 -8.31 5.62 10.26
C GLY A 56 -8.25 4.09 10.34
N PRO A 57 -9.17 3.38 9.64
CA PRO A 57 -9.24 1.93 9.68
C PRO A 57 -7.98 1.30 9.06
N MET A 58 -7.46 0.24 9.69
CA MET A 58 -6.25 -0.47 9.25
C MET A 58 -6.53 -1.33 8.01
N VAL A 59 -6.66 -0.69 6.85
CA VAL A 59 -6.78 -1.33 5.54
C VAL A 59 -5.40 -1.30 4.87
N ILE A 60 -4.83 -2.47 4.63
CA ILE A 60 -3.49 -2.61 4.05
C ILE A 60 -3.61 -2.87 2.55
N TYR A 61 -2.98 -2.02 1.74
CA TYR A 61 -2.96 -2.15 0.28
C TYR A 61 -1.66 -2.80 -0.19
N GLY A 62 -1.72 -4.05 -0.67
CA GLY A 62 -0.54 -4.75 -1.19
C GLY A 62 -0.47 -4.78 -2.72
N SER A 63 0.73 -4.75 -3.31
CA SER A 63 0.96 -5.12 -4.70
C SER A 63 1.10 -6.63 -4.89
N SER A 64 0.95 -7.12 -6.12
CA SER A 64 1.52 -8.42 -6.47
C SER A 64 3.05 -8.32 -6.55
N ARG A 65 3.72 -9.48 -6.53
CA ARG A 65 5.15 -9.59 -6.85
C ARG A 65 5.39 -9.16 -8.30
N THR A 66 6.41 -8.32 -8.53
CA THR A 66 6.73 -7.76 -9.85
C THR A 66 8.22 -7.53 -9.98
N ASP A 67 8.76 -7.56 -11.20
CA ASP A 67 10.18 -7.34 -11.47
C ASP A 67 10.58 -5.85 -11.43
N SER A 68 9.62 -4.95 -11.15
CA SER A 68 9.83 -3.50 -11.11
C SER A 68 9.29 -2.87 -9.84
N ALA A 69 10.18 -2.20 -9.09
CA ALA A 69 9.84 -1.38 -7.93
C ALA A 69 8.77 -0.32 -8.25
N TYR A 70 8.90 0.34 -9.40
CA TYR A 70 7.93 1.34 -9.85
C TYR A 70 6.55 0.73 -10.03
N ASN A 71 6.47 -0.45 -10.67
CA ASN A 71 5.20 -1.14 -10.87
C ASN A 71 4.58 -1.57 -9.53
N ALA A 72 5.39 -2.02 -8.57
CA ALA A 72 4.91 -2.41 -7.24
C ALA A 72 4.26 -1.22 -6.53
N ILE A 73 4.93 -0.06 -6.53
CA ILE A 73 4.43 1.17 -5.94
C ILE A 73 3.16 1.65 -6.65
N GLN A 74 3.17 1.72 -7.98
CA GLN A 74 2.00 2.18 -8.76
C GLN A 74 0.76 1.34 -8.48
N MET A 75 0.90 0.01 -8.37
CA MET A 75 -0.23 -0.86 -8.02
C MET A 75 -0.84 -0.53 -6.65
N VAL A 76 -0.03 -0.13 -5.67
CA VAL A 76 -0.52 0.28 -4.35
C VAL A 76 -1.21 1.63 -4.44
N LEU A 77 -0.60 2.60 -5.12
CA LEU A 77 -1.18 3.95 -5.28
C LEU A 77 -2.50 3.91 -6.04
N ASP A 78 -2.59 3.12 -7.11
CA ASP A 78 -3.82 2.92 -7.88
C ASP A 78 -4.95 2.34 -7.01
N LYS A 79 -4.64 1.40 -6.12
CA LYS A 79 -5.63 0.82 -5.20
C LYS A 79 -6.11 1.84 -4.18
N ILE A 80 -5.20 2.62 -3.60
CA ILE A 80 -5.53 3.70 -2.66
C ILE A 80 -6.45 4.72 -3.35
N GLN A 81 -6.07 5.19 -4.54
CA GLN A 81 -6.86 6.18 -5.28
C GLN A 81 -8.25 5.66 -5.66
N ARG A 82 -8.35 4.41 -6.10
CA ARG A 82 -9.65 3.80 -6.44
C ARG A 82 -10.57 3.74 -5.23
N GLU A 83 -10.06 3.33 -4.08
CA GLU A 83 -10.86 3.27 -2.86
C GLU A 83 -11.26 4.68 -2.39
N GLU A 84 -10.32 5.63 -2.40
CA GLU A 84 -10.58 7.04 -2.04
C GLU A 84 -11.67 7.67 -2.93
N HIS A 85 -11.67 7.34 -4.23
CA HIS A 85 -12.69 7.76 -5.19
C HIS A 85 -14.01 6.98 -5.06
N HIS A 86 -13.96 5.69 -4.69
CA HIS A 86 -15.17 4.87 -4.48
C HIS A 86 -15.93 5.25 -3.21
N PHE A 87 -15.28 5.88 -2.24
CA PHE A 87 -15.91 6.50 -1.08
C PHE A 87 -16.60 7.85 -1.35
N LEU A 88 -16.64 8.33 -2.60
CA LEU A 88 -17.57 9.40 -2.96
C LEU A 88 -18.96 8.78 -3.07
N PRO A 89 -19.97 9.21 -2.28
CA PRO A 89 -21.34 8.80 -2.58
C PRO A 89 -21.63 9.18 -4.03
N ASP A 90 -22.27 8.29 -4.78
CA ASP A 90 -22.81 8.64 -6.09
C ASP A 90 -23.47 10.02 -5.97
N PRO A 91 -23.20 10.97 -6.88
CA PRO A 91 -23.94 12.21 -6.88
C PRO A 91 -25.41 11.82 -6.85
N PRO A 92 -26.24 12.40 -5.95
CA PRO A 92 -27.63 12.04 -5.89
C PRO A 92 -28.16 12.26 -7.31
N PHE A 93 -28.58 11.17 -7.97
CA PHE A 93 -29.24 11.25 -9.26
C PHE A 93 -30.25 12.38 -9.15
N SER A 94 -30.04 13.47 -9.91
CA SER A 94 -31.02 14.54 -10.05
C SER A 94 -32.32 13.88 -10.48
N LYS A 95 -33.25 13.74 -9.54
CA LYS A 95 -34.63 13.35 -9.80
C LYS A 95 -35.42 14.58 -10.20
N ASP A 96 -35.05 15.23 -11.30
CA ASP A 96 -35.83 16.26 -11.98
C ASP A 96 -35.23 16.27 -13.40
N ASP A 97 -35.91 15.87 -14.47
CA ASP A 97 -37.25 16.25 -14.88
C ASP A 97 -38.05 15.04 -15.40
N ALA A 98 -39.16 14.77 -14.72
CA ALA A 98 -40.35 14.25 -15.38
C ALA A 98 -41.05 15.44 -16.05
N ASN A 99 -40.70 15.69 -17.31
CA ASN A 99 -41.46 16.49 -18.26
C ASN A 99 -41.35 15.69 -19.57
N GLU A 100 -42.39 15.16 -20.19
CA GLU A 100 -43.75 15.65 -20.45
C GLU A 100 -44.62 14.46 -20.90
#